data_AF-A0A058ZZZ8-F1
#
_entry.id   AF-A0A058ZZZ8-F1
#
_cell.length_a   1.000
_cell.length_b   1.000
_cell.length_c   1.000
_cell.angle_alpha   90.00
_cell.angle_beta   90.00
_cell.angle_gamma   90.00
#
_symmetry.space_group_name_H-M   'P 1'
#
loop_
_entity.id
_entity.type
_entity.pdbx_description
1 polymer ?
#
loop_
_entity_poly.entity_id
_entity_poly.type
_entity_poly.pdbx_seq_one_letter_code
_entity_poly.pdbx_strand_id
1 'polypeptide(L)'
;MASNGASTGAGGAQSSLEKIKRQLASGSGKALLQGPLLKRSETLRKWNERWVILDPTTGRMEYKVRRNEPAVKGTIVFDANSTITLSPVNFHGLPRYDGCCFYIGTPSRRDYFFCAETPGAARAWVSTLQATQMVLKAHKEAVNSLSGNGSAKLGTVAAAVAAANSTALESSKEIEAAMQISMRNALGMITNRIMDGPMDDFTIMKETLRVKDEELQNLARDIRARDSTIKELAEKLSETADAADAAASAAHMMDEQRRIASAEIERLTKDCEKKLESLKMKLKESEDKVAALSGERDEIMKQRDSALQEAQLLRSELGKARERSVILEAAVVRAEEKARVAEADANSRKREVQEKESAAAKEKQELLAYVNMLQAQLQRFTV
;
A
#
# COMPACT_ATOMS: atom_id res chain seq x y z
N MET A 1 4.70 9.07 41.81
CA MET A 1 5.65 9.94 41.05
C MET A 1 6.20 9.12 39.90
N ALA A 2 6.28 9.53 38.65
CA ALA A 2 5.80 10.69 37.92
C ALA A 2 5.59 10.21 36.47
N SER A 3 4.53 10.69 35.82
CA SER A 3 4.29 10.54 34.39
C SER A 3 5.25 11.44 33.61
N ASN A 4 5.81 10.96 32.50
CA ASN A 4 6.24 11.84 31.41
C ASN A 4 6.02 11.14 30.06
N GLY A 5 4.85 11.43 29.47
CA GLY A 5 4.61 11.23 28.05
C GLY A 5 5.27 12.35 27.27
N ALA A 6 6.24 12.01 26.42
CA ALA A 6 6.84 12.93 25.46
C ALA A 6 6.18 12.71 24.09
N SER A 7 5.43 13.72 23.65
CA SER A 7 4.82 13.85 22.33
C SER A 7 5.90 14.00 21.24
N THR A 8 6.15 12.94 20.46
CA THR A 8 7.11 12.95 19.33
C THR A 8 6.46 12.84 17.95
N GLY A 9 5.13 13.01 17.83
CA GLY A 9 4.41 12.72 16.59
C GLY A 9 4.34 13.82 15.53
N ALA A 10 4.49 15.10 15.89
CA ALA A 10 4.15 16.21 14.96
C ALA A 10 5.36 16.82 14.21
N GLY A 11 6.51 16.97 14.87
CA GLY A 11 7.68 17.66 14.30
C GLY A 11 8.43 16.84 13.23
N GLY A 12 8.42 15.50 13.35
CA GLY A 12 9.09 14.61 12.39
C GLY A 12 8.40 14.58 11.01
N ALA A 13 7.07 14.64 10.98
CA ALA A 13 6.29 14.63 9.75
C ALA A 13 6.45 15.94 8.96
N GLN A 14 6.48 17.10 9.64
CA GLN A 14 6.75 18.40 9.01
C GLN A 14 8.18 18.50 8.47
N SER A 15 9.18 18.01 9.21
CA SER A 15 10.58 17.97 8.75
C SER A 15 10.76 17.06 7.52
N SER A 16 10.11 15.90 7.50
CA SER A 16 10.14 14.98 6.36
C SER A 16 9.39 15.53 5.15
N LEU A 17 8.27 16.22 5.36
CA LEU A 17 7.54 16.95 4.31
C LEU A 17 8.42 18.00 3.64
N GLU A 18 9.15 18.81 4.43
CA GLU A 18 10.05 19.83 3.91
C GLU A 18 11.26 19.23 3.18
N LYS A 19 11.78 18.08 3.62
CA LYS A 19 12.85 17.35 2.92
C LYS A 19 12.39 16.80 1.56
N ILE A 20 11.20 16.19 1.51
CA ILE A 20 10.61 15.66 0.27
C ILE A 20 10.30 16.80 -0.71
N LYS A 21 9.71 17.91 -0.22
CA LYS A 21 9.49 19.12 -1.03
C LYS A 21 10.81 19.66 -1.61
N ARG A 22 11.88 19.74 -0.82
CA ARG A 22 13.20 20.22 -1.29
C ARG A 22 13.84 19.30 -2.32
N GLN A 23 13.77 17.97 -2.12
CA GLN A 23 14.33 17.01 -3.07
C GLN A 23 13.58 17.02 -4.41
N LEU A 24 12.26 17.22 -4.39
CA LEU A 24 11.44 17.28 -5.60
C LEU A 24 11.50 18.65 -6.31
N ALA A 25 11.69 19.74 -5.56
CA ALA A 25 11.91 21.08 -6.11
C ALA A 25 13.29 21.25 -6.79
N SER A 26 14.22 20.30 -6.60
CA SER A 26 15.60 20.38 -7.09
C SER A 26 15.80 19.71 -8.47
N GLY A 27 14.79 19.06 -9.04
CA GLY A 27 14.95 18.13 -10.17
C GLY A 27 14.53 18.60 -11.57
N SER A 28 13.96 19.78 -11.76
CA SER A 28 13.51 20.24 -13.10
C SER A 28 13.40 21.76 -13.12
N GLY A 29 13.80 22.41 -14.23
CA GLY A 29 13.80 23.86 -14.38
C GLY A 29 12.47 24.48 -13.94
N LYS A 30 12.53 25.44 -13.00
CA LYS A 30 11.35 26.11 -12.47
C LYS A 30 10.72 26.98 -13.56
N ALA A 31 9.61 26.53 -14.13
CA ALA A 31 8.80 27.32 -15.06
C ALA A 31 7.81 28.16 -14.25
N LEU A 32 8.24 29.36 -13.80
CA LEU A 32 7.34 30.29 -13.13
C LEU A 32 6.34 30.87 -14.15
N LEU A 33 5.05 30.83 -13.82
CA LEU A 33 4.06 31.57 -14.57
C LEU A 33 3.98 32.98 -14.01
N GLN A 34 4.15 34.00 -14.86
CA GLN A 34 4.10 35.39 -14.42
C GLN A 34 3.43 36.28 -15.46
N GLY A 35 2.75 37.32 -14.98
CA GLY A 35 2.09 38.27 -15.87
C GLY A 35 1.23 39.30 -15.13
N PRO A 36 0.73 40.30 -15.86
CA PRO A 36 -0.19 41.28 -15.32
C PRO A 36 -1.58 40.66 -15.11
N LEU A 37 -2.18 40.94 -13.97
CA LEU A 37 -3.59 40.63 -13.68
C LEU A 37 -4.24 41.80 -12.96
N LEU A 38 -5.51 42.04 -13.25
CA LEU A 38 -6.35 42.87 -12.41
C LEU A 38 -6.82 42.01 -11.24
N LYS A 39 -6.41 42.36 -10.02
CA LYS A 39 -6.85 41.73 -8.78
C LYS A 39 -7.90 42.60 -8.10
N ARG A 40 -9.04 42.04 -7.75
CA ARG A 40 -10.04 42.76 -6.95
C ARG A 40 -9.55 42.91 -5.50
N SER A 41 -9.71 44.10 -4.94
CA SER A 41 -9.49 44.33 -3.51
C SER A 41 -10.63 43.74 -2.70
N GLU A 42 -10.29 43.14 -1.56
CA GLU A 42 -11.25 42.50 -0.66
C GLU A 42 -12.17 43.55 -0.01
N THR A 43 -11.58 44.64 0.48
CA THR A 43 -12.31 45.71 1.19
C THR A 43 -13.03 46.67 0.25
N LEU A 44 -12.32 47.22 -0.74
CA LEU A 44 -12.87 48.27 -1.60
C LEU A 44 -13.58 47.73 -2.85
N ARG A 45 -13.52 46.42 -3.10
CA ARG A 45 -14.08 45.76 -4.30
C ARG A 45 -13.60 46.37 -5.63
N LYS A 46 -12.47 47.11 -5.61
CA LYS A 46 -11.87 47.80 -6.75
C LYS A 46 -10.82 46.91 -7.43
N TRP A 47 -10.76 47.01 -8.75
CA TRP A 47 -9.74 46.36 -9.55
C TRP A 47 -8.41 47.07 -9.46
N ASN A 48 -7.36 46.29 -9.27
CA ASN A 48 -6.01 46.78 -9.10
C ASN A 48 -5.07 45.95 -9.96
N GLU A 49 -4.32 46.61 -10.84
CA GLU A 49 -3.27 45.93 -11.60
C GLU A 49 -2.17 45.44 -10.66
N ARG A 50 -1.80 44.17 -10.83
CA ARG A 50 -0.74 43.51 -10.07
C ARG A 50 0.07 42.63 -11.01
N TRP A 51 1.38 42.62 -10.79
CA TRP A 51 2.24 41.60 -11.38
C TRP A 51 2.17 40.35 -10.52
N VAL A 52 1.63 39.27 -11.07
CA VAL A 52 1.41 38.01 -10.37
C VAL A 52 2.47 37.00 -10.79
N ILE A 53 2.95 36.21 -9.83
CA ILE A 53 3.95 35.16 -10.03
C ILE A 53 3.44 33.91 -9.35
N LEU A 54 3.36 32.80 -10.08
CA LEU A 54 2.97 31.49 -9.58
C LEU A 54 4.12 30.52 -9.76
N ASP A 55 4.49 29.85 -8.67
CA ASP A 55 5.33 28.67 -8.70
C ASP A 55 4.42 27.42 -8.76
N PRO A 56 4.34 26.75 -9.92
CA PRO A 56 3.45 25.60 -10.12
C PRO A 56 3.90 24.35 -9.37
N THR A 57 5.13 24.32 -8.86
CA THR A 57 5.67 23.18 -8.10
C THR A 57 5.30 23.28 -6.62
N THR A 58 5.21 24.49 -6.09
CA THR A 58 4.97 24.73 -4.65
C THR A 58 3.57 25.24 -4.34
N GLY A 59 2.80 25.69 -5.34
CA GLY A 59 1.53 26.37 -5.10
C GLY A 59 1.68 27.78 -4.56
N ARG A 60 2.91 28.32 -4.53
CA ARG A 60 3.19 29.65 -4.01
C ARG A 60 2.84 30.70 -5.07
N MET A 61 1.77 31.45 -4.82
CA MET A 61 1.33 32.53 -5.70
C MET A 61 1.55 33.87 -5.00
N GLU A 62 2.36 34.73 -5.60
CA GLU A 62 2.73 36.05 -5.07
C GLU A 62 2.28 37.15 -6.02
N TYR A 63 2.06 38.35 -5.47
CA TYR A 63 1.75 39.52 -6.29
C TYR A 63 2.51 40.76 -5.83
N LYS A 64 2.85 41.60 -6.81
CA LYS A 64 3.61 42.86 -6.67
C LYS A 64 2.83 44.01 -7.31
N VAL A 65 3.20 45.27 -7.03
CA VAL A 65 2.56 46.40 -7.72
C VAL A 65 3.04 46.45 -9.17
N ARG A 66 4.33 46.21 -9.43
CA ARG A 66 4.91 46.15 -10.80
C ARG A 66 5.88 44.99 -10.97
N ARG A 67 6.19 44.64 -12.23
CA ARG A 67 7.13 43.58 -12.61
C ARG A 67 8.51 43.72 -11.94
N ASN A 68 9.06 44.92 -11.95
CA ASN A 68 10.43 45.20 -11.50
C ASN A 68 10.53 45.56 -10.00
N GLU A 69 9.44 45.41 -9.25
CA GLU A 69 9.44 45.75 -7.83
C GLU A 69 10.07 44.61 -7.01
N PRO A 70 11.02 44.89 -6.10
CA PRO A 70 11.64 43.85 -5.30
C PRO A 70 10.69 43.33 -4.20
N ALA A 71 9.83 44.20 -3.66
CA ALA A 71 8.93 43.87 -2.57
C ALA A 71 7.69 43.08 -3.04
N VAL A 72 7.40 41.97 -2.37
CA VAL A 72 6.14 41.23 -2.53
C VAL A 72 5.05 41.96 -1.77
N LYS A 73 3.95 42.32 -2.46
CA LYS A 73 2.79 43.01 -1.87
C LYS A 73 1.93 42.04 -1.05
N GLY A 74 1.86 40.78 -1.47
CA GLY A 74 1.20 39.72 -0.72
C GLY A 74 1.32 38.36 -1.39
N THR A 75 0.93 37.33 -0.63
CA THR A 75 0.94 35.92 -1.05
C THR A 75 -0.47 35.36 -0.97
N ILE A 76 -0.83 34.53 -1.93
CA ILE A 76 -2.07 33.78 -2.01
C ILE A 76 -1.70 32.33 -1.80
N VAL A 77 -2.33 31.73 -0.79
CA VAL A 77 -2.14 30.33 -0.44
C VAL A 77 -3.41 29.59 -0.81
N PHE A 78 -3.30 28.69 -1.78
CA PHE A 78 -4.32 27.73 -2.13
C PHE A 78 -3.78 26.31 -1.94
N ASP A 79 -4.68 25.35 -1.87
CA ASP A 79 -4.37 23.96 -1.59
C ASP A 79 -5.13 23.01 -2.53
N ALA A 80 -4.95 21.71 -2.30
CA ALA A 80 -5.60 20.64 -3.05
C ALA A 80 -7.15 20.70 -3.06
N ASN A 81 -7.75 21.46 -2.13
CA ASN A 81 -9.21 21.56 -1.97
C ASN A 81 -9.77 22.93 -2.38
N SER A 82 -8.91 23.83 -2.87
CA SER A 82 -9.32 25.18 -3.27
C SER A 82 -10.17 25.13 -4.56
N THR A 83 -11.15 26.01 -4.68
CA THR A 83 -11.97 26.13 -5.90
C THR A 83 -11.27 27.06 -6.88
N ILE A 84 -10.90 26.57 -8.06
CA ILE A 84 -10.28 27.38 -9.13
C ILE A 84 -11.19 27.30 -10.34
N THR A 85 -11.76 28.43 -10.77
CA THR A 85 -12.80 28.42 -11.80
C THR A 85 -12.78 29.68 -12.66
N LEU A 86 -12.88 29.49 -13.98
CA LEU A 86 -13.22 30.56 -14.92
C LEU A 86 -14.64 31.03 -14.63
N SER A 87 -14.82 32.33 -14.46
CA SER A 87 -16.14 32.86 -14.17
C SER A 87 -16.95 32.96 -15.46
N PRO A 88 -18.17 32.40 -15.49
CA PRO A 88 -19.09 32.61 -16.61
C PRO A 88 -19.63 34.04 -16.65
N VAL A 89 -19.42 34.82 -15.58
CA VAL A 89 -19.91 36.19 -15.44
C VAL A 89 -18.73 37.14 -15.35
N ASN A 90 -18.79 38.22 -16.14
CA ASN A 90 -17.82 39.29 -16.08
C ASN A 90 -18.10 40.20 -14.88
N PHE A 91 -17.38 39.98 -13.77
CA PHE A 91 -17.46 40.85 -12.60
C PHE A 91 -16.57 42.10 -12.71
N HIS A 92 -15.88 42.32 -13.84
CA HIS A 92 -15.25 43.61 -14.15
C HIS A 92 -16.29 44.64 -14.63
N GLY A 93 -17.40 44.18 -15.19
CA GLY A 93 -18.53 45.02 -15.61
C GLY A 93 -18.32 45.77 -16.93
N LEU A 94 -17.19 45.55 -17.63
CA LEU A 94 -16.95 46.11 -18.97
C LEU A 94 -16.91 44.98 -20.00
N PRO A 95 -17.69 45.04 -21.11
CA PRO A 95 -17.81 43.96 -22.09
C PRO A 95 -16.47 43.45 -22.66
N ARG A 96 -15.45 44.31 -22.73
CA ARG A 96 -14.09 43.92 -23.18
C ARG A 96 -13.43 42.83 -22.33
N TYR A 97 -13.95 42.57 -21.13
CA TYR A 97 -13.43 41.57 -20.20
C TYR A 97 -14.33 40.33 -20.07
N ASP A 98 -15.25 40.14 -21.02
CA ASP A 98 -16.09 38.94 -21.07
C ASP A 98 -15.21 37.69 -21.27
N GLY A 99 -15.37 36.70 -20.39
CA GLY A 99 -14.54 35.49 -20.36
C GLY A 99 -13.11 35.71 -19.83
N CYS A 100 -12.75 36.91 -19.38
CA CYS A 100 -11.42 37.21 -18.84
C CYS A 100 -11.32 37.02 -17.32
N CYS A 101 -12.45 36.80 -16.66
CA CYS A 101 -12.57 36.78 -15.21
C CYS A 101 -12.43 35.35 -14.64
N PHE A 102 -11.72 35.19 -13.53
CA PHE A 102 -11.61 33.91 -12.80
C PHE A 102 -11.46 34.14 -11.29
N TYR A 103 -11.73 33.11 -10.48
CA TYR A 103 -11.58 33.22 -9.04
C TYR A 103 -10.94 31.99 -8.40
N ILE A 104 -10.36 32.21 -7.23
CA ILE A 104 -9.75 31.21 -6.36
C ILE A 104 -10.43 31.28 -5.00
N GLY A 105 -11.25 30.28 -4.68
CA GLY A 105 -11.84 30.09 -3.35
C GLY A 105 -10.94 29.20 -2.50
N THR A 106 -10.48 29.70 -1.35
CA THR A 106 -9.63 28.92 -0.43
C THR A 106 -10.46 28.25 0.66
N PRO A 107 -10.02 27.13 1.26
CA PRO A 107 -10.72 26.50 2.39
C PRO A 107 -10.84 27.40 3.62
N SER A 108 -9.99 28.44 3.72
CA SER A 108 -10.10 29.48 4.74
C SER A 108 -11.24 30.48 4.50
N ARG A 109 -12.13 30.22 3.52
CA ARG A 109 -13.24 31.08 3.07
C ARG A 109 -12.79 32.47 2.59
N ARG A 110 -11.55 32.60 2.12
CA ARG A 110 -11.13 33.78 1.36
C ARG A 110 -11.25 33.50 -0.13
N ASP A 111 -11.93 34.41 -0.81
CA ASP A 111 -12.12 34.38 -2.26
C ASP A 111 -11.27 35.48 -2.92
N TYR A 112 -10.46 35.06 -3.89
CA TYR A 112 -9.66 35.96 -4.71
C TYR A 112 -10.23 36.05 -6.11
N PHE A 113 -10.47 37.26 -6.58
CA PHE A 113 -11.09 37.54 -7.86
C PHE A 113 -10.09 38.23 -8.79
N PHE A 114 -9.96 37.71 -10.00
CA PHE A 114 -9.01 38.16 -11.01
C PHE A 114 -9.65 38.39 -12.36
N CYS A 115 -9.05 39.29 -13.14
CA CYS A 115 -9.34 39.49 -14.55
C CYS A 115 -8.03 39.58 -15.33
N ALA A 116 -7.92 38.79 -16.38
CA ALA A 116 -6.83 38.87 -17.35
C ALA A 116 -7.16 39.87 -18.47
N GLU A 117 -6.18 40.16 -19.33
CA GLU A 117 -6.40 41.05 -20.48
C GLU A 117 -7.24 40.38 -21.57
N THR A 118 -7.07 39.07 -21.77
CA THR A 118 -7.78 38.29 -22.79
C THR A 118 -8.40 37.02 -22.20
N PRO A 119 -9.44 36.46 -22.85
CA PRO A 119 -10.01 35.19 -22.43
C PRO A 119 -9.01 34.04 -22.51
N GLY A 120 -8.09 34.09 -23.49
CA GLY A 120 -6.99 33.14 -23.63
C GLY A 120 -6.06 33.18 -22.42
N ALA A 121 -5.62 34.37 -22.01
CA ALA A 121 -4.79 34.54 -20.82
C ALA A 121 -5.52 34.08 -19.53
N ALA A 122 -6.83 34.33 -19.40
CA ALA A 122 -7.61 33.85 -18.27
C ALA A 122 -7.64 32.31 -18.20
N ARG A 123 -7.85 31.64 -19.35
CA ARG A 123 -7.77 30.17 -19.43
C ARG A 123 -6.38 29.66 -19.07
N ALA A 124 -5.33 30.29 -19.58
CA ALA A 124 -3.94 29.93 -19.30
C ALA A 124 -3.62 29.99 -17.78
N TRP A 125 -4.07 31.05 -17.09
CA TRP A 125 -3.96 31.15 -15.64
C TRP A 125 -4.72 30.03 -14.91
N VAL A 126 -5.97 29.76 -15.29
CA VAL A 126 -6.79 28.73 -14.64
C VAL A 126 -6.24 27.33 -14.87
N SER A 127 -5.82 27.00 -16.09
CA SER A 127 -5.20 25.70 -16.42
C SER A 127 -3.93 25.47 -15.59
N THR A 128 -3.07 26.48 -15.47
CA THR A 128 -1.83 26.35 -14.69
C THR A 128 -2.12 26.22 -13.19
N LEU A 129 -3.09 26.97 -12.66
CA LEU A 129 -3.52 26.86 -11.27
C LEU A 129 -4.11 25.47 -10.95
N GLN A 130 -4.91 24.90 -11.86
CA GLN A 130 -5.44 23.54 -11.72
C GLN A 130 -4.34 22.47 -11.81
N ALA A 131 -3.38 22.61 -12.72
CA ALA A 131 -2.21 21.73 -12.79
C ALA A 131 -1.39 21.80 -11.49
N THR A 132 -1.22 23.00 -10.93
CA THR A 132 -0.58 23.21 -9.63
C THR A 132 -1.36 22.54 -8.50
N GLN A 133 -2.70 22.58 -8.54
CA GLN A 133 -3.53 21.88 -7.57
C GLN A 133 -3.33 20.36 -7.61
N MET A 134 -3.13 19.78 -8.79
CA MET A 134 -2.80 18.35 -8.94
C MET A 134 -1.44 18.00 -8.31
N VAL A 135 -0.44 18.89 -8.42
CA VAL A 135 0.85 18.75 -7.72
C VAL A 135 0.65 18.74 -6.20
N LEU A 136 -0.12 19.69 -5.66
CA LEU A 136 -0.42 19.77 -4.24
C LEU A 136 -1.18 18.54 -3.74
N LYS A 137 -2.09 18.00 -4.55
CA LYS A 137 -2.82 16.76 -4.26
C LYS A 137 -1.87 15.55 -4.23
N ALA A 138 -1.01 15.39 -5.24
CA ALA A 138 -0.03 14.30 -5.28
C ALA A 138 0.94 14.36 -4.09
N HIS A 139 1.40 15.56 -3.70
CA HIS A 139 2.20 15.74 -2.49
C HIS A 139 1.46 15.31 -1.22
N LYS A 140 0.19 15.72 -1.07
CA LYS A 140 -0.63 15.36 0.09
C LYS A 140 -0.83 13.84 0.19
N GLU A 141 -1.10 13.18 -0.94
CA GLU A 141 -1.28 11.72 -1.02
C GLU A 141 0.00 10.96 -0.71
N ALA A 142 1.15 11.43 -1.21
CA ALA A 142 2.46 10.85 -0.91
C ALA A 142 2.78 10.94 0.60
N VAL A 143 2.47 12.07 1.23
CA VAL A 143 2.72 12.32 2.66
C VAL A 143 1.81 11.49 3.55
N ASN A 144 0.51 11.41 3.23
CA ASN A 144 -0.45 10.59 3.97
C ASN A 144 -0.13 9.08 3.88
N SER A 145 0.68 8.67 2.90
CA SER A 145 1.00 7.28 2.60
C SER A 145 2.37 6.80 3.10
N LEU A 146 3.07 7.57 3.94
CA LEU A 146 4.44 7.28 4.40
C LEU A 146 4.63 5.96 5.19
N SER A 147 3.60 5.11 5.29
CA SER A 147 3.64 3.75 5.86
C SER A 147 3.75 2.62 4.81
N GLY A 148 3.76 2.89 3.49
CA GLY A 148 3.90 1.83 2.47
C GLY A 148 3.98 2.28 1.01
N ASN A 149 4.79 1.58 0.20
CA ASN A 149 5.07 1.78 -1.23
C ASN A 149 5.52 3.20 -1.65
N GLY A 150 6.68 3.64 -1.14
CA GLY A 150 7.22 4.98 -1.41
C GLY A 150 7.67 5.25 -2.86
N SER A 151 8.15 4.24 -3.61
CA SER A 151 8.77 4.44 -4.94
C SER A 151 7.76 4.83 -6.03
N ALA A 152 6.64 4.10 -6.14
CA ALA A 152 5.63 4.37 -7.17
C ALA A 152 4.95 5.75 -7.00
N LYS A 153 4.79 6.22 -5.75
CA LYS A 153 4.12 7.49 -5.42
C LYS A 153 5.02 8.71 -5.63
N LEU A 154 6.34 8.57 -5.45
CA LEU A 154 7.32 9.58 -5.86
C LEU A 154 7.28 9.79 -7.39
N GLY A 155 7.07 8.73 -8.17
CA GLY A 155 6.83 8.80 -9.62
C GLY A 155 5.59 9.62 -9.99
N THR A 156 4.48 9.45 -9.27
CA THR A 156 3.25 10.23 -9.46
C THR A 156 3.47 11.72 -9.21
N VAL A 157 4.22 12.07 -8.15
CA VAL A 157 4.54 13.47 -7.84
C VAL A 157 5.44 14.08 -8.91
N ALA A 158 6.48 13.35 -9.36
CA ALA A 158 7.36 13.80 -10.43
C ALA A 158 6.61 14.05 -11.74
N ALA A 159 5.68 13.16 -12.10
CA ALA A 159 4.82 13.34 -13.29
C ALA A 159 3.90 14.56 -13.17
N ALA A 160 3.27 14.77 -12.01
CA ALA A 160 2.44 15.94 -11.77
C ALA A 160 3.24 17.26 -11.87
N VAL A 161 4.45 17.29 -11.30
CA VAL A 161 5.36 18.45 -11.36
C VAL A 161 5.79 18.73 -12.81
N ALA A 162 6.14 17.70 -13.56
CA ALA A 162 6.51 17.85 -14.98
C ALA A 162 5.34 18.40 -15.82
N ALA A 163 4.13 17.88 -15.61
CA ALA A 163 2.92 18.36 -16.29
C ALA A 163 2.60 19.83 -15.94
N ALA A 164 2.73 20.20 -14.65
CA ALA A 164 2.49 21.57 -14.21
C ALA A 164 3.52 22.57 -14.78
N ASN A 165 4.80 22.18 -14.84
CA ASN A 165 5.84 22.98 -15.48
C ASN A 165 5.62 23.14 -16.99
N SER A 166 5.23 22.05 -17.68
CA SER A 166 4.89 22.09 -19.11
C SER A 166 3.69 23.01 -19.38
N THR A 167 2.63 22.90 -18.57
CA THR A 167 1.44 23.76 -18.65
C THR A 167 1.80 25.23 -18.40
N ALA A 168 2.66 25.52 -17.44
CA ALA A 168 3.12 26.87 -17.15
C ALA A 168 3.93 27.48 -18.30
N LEU A 169 4.80 26.69 -18.95
CA LEU A 169 5.59 27.13 -20.09
C LEU A 169 4.71 27.47 -21.30
N GLU A 170 3.72 26.63 -21.60
CA GLU A 170 2.75 26.88 -22.67
C GLU A 170 1.87 28.10 -22.35
N SER A 171 1.33 28.15 -21.14
CA SER A 171 0.51 29.26 -20.65
C SER A 171 1.24 30.60 -20.66
N SER A 172 2.57 30.60 -20.46
CA SER A 172 3.39 31.81 -20.53
C SER A 172 3.36 32.45 -21.92
N LYS A 173 3.29 31.65 -22.99
CA LYS A 173 3.21 32.16 -24.37
C LYS A 173 1.89 32.90 -24.60
N GLU A 174 0.79 32.36 -24.08
CA GLU A 174 -0.54 32.96 -24.20
C GLU A 174 -0.63 34.28 -23.41
N ILE A 175 -0.04 34.34 -22.22
CA ILE A 175 0.04 35.57 -21.42
C ILE A 175 0.91 36.63 -22.11
N GLU A 176 2.03 36.22 -22.71
CA GLU A 176 2.90 37.13 -23.45
C GLU A 176 2.21 37.70 -24.70
N ALA A 177 1.49 36.86 -25.45
CA ALA A 177 0.68 37.28 -26.60
C ALA A 177 -0.40 38.30 -26.17
N ALA A 178 -1.09 38.05 -25.06
CA ALA A 178 -2.07 38.98 -24.50
C ALA A 178 -1.44 40.34 -24.11
N MET A 179 -0.22 40.32 -23.56
CA MET A 179 0.51 41.53 -23.19
C MET A 179 0.87 42.38 -24.43
N GLN A 180 1.27 41.75 -25.54
CA GLN A 180 1.57 42.44 -26.80
C GLN A 180 0.35 43.16 -27.39
N ILE A 181 -0.84 42.56 -27.28
CA ILE A 181 -2.10 43.17 -27.73
C ILE A 181 -2.39 44.45 -26.93
N SER A 182 -2.21 44.41 -25.60
CA SER A 182 -2.38 45.59 -24.76
C SER A 182 -1.40 46.72 -25.13
N MET A 183 -0.15 46.38 -25.45
CA MET A 183 0.88 47.37 -25.83
C MET A 183 0.54 48.05 -27.16
N ARG A 184 0.04 47.29 -28.15
CA ARG A 184 -0.38 47.82 -29.45
C ARG A 184 -1.54 48.80 -29.33
N ASN A 185 -2.51 48.49 -28.46
CA ASN A 185 -3.68 49.34 -28.25
C ASN A 185 -3.34 50.69 -27.59
N ALA A 186 -2.23 50.78 -26.83
CA ALA A 186 -1.80 52.02 -26.18
C ALA A 186 -1.08 53.00 -27.13
N LEU A 187 -0.55 52.54 -28.27
CA LEU A 187 0.31 53.34 -29.16
C LEU A 187 -0.43 53.95 -30.38
N GLY A 188 -1.65 53.51 -30.72
CA GLY A 188 -2.35 53.86 -31.96
C GLY A 188 -3.08 55.22 -32.02
N MET A 189 -2.88 56.15 -31.07
CA MET A 189 -3.74 57.34 -30.90
C MET A 189 -3.16 58.70 -31.36
N ILE A 190 -1.98 58.79 -31.98
CA ILE A 190 -1.23 60.09 -32.03
C ILE A 190 -1.20 60.86 -33.37
N THR A 191 -1.61 60.34 -34.52
CA THR A 191 -1.33 61.04 -35.80
C THR A 191 -2.58 61.33 -36.63
N ASN A 192 -3.03 62.60 -36.68
CA ASN A 192 -3.55 63.26 -37.89
C ASN A 192 -3.98 64.73 -37.65
N ARG A 193 -3.25 65.70 -38.25
CA ARG A 193 -3.76 67.03 -38.69
C ARG A 193 -2.93 67.54 -39.88
N ILE A 194 -3.59 67.90 -40.99
CA ILE A 194 -3.02 68.55 -42.18
C ILE A 194 -3.69 69.92 -42.34
N MET A 195 -2.93 70.96 -42.73
CA MET A 195 -3.41 72.32 -43.02
C MET A 195 -3.66 72.52 -44.52
N ASP A 196 -4.70 73.29 -44.84
CA ASP A 196 -5.26 73.48 -46.19
C ASP A 196 -5.09 74.94 -46.66
N GLY A 197 -4.72 75.14 -47.92
CA GLY A 197 -4.62 76.44 -48.61
C GLY A 197 -4.73 76.23 -50.13
N PRO A 198 -5.23 77.21 -50.91
CA PRO A 198 -5.72 76.96 -52.27
C PRO A 198 -4.57 76.77 -53.28
N MET A 199 -4.50 75.59 -53.92
CA MET A 199 -3.48 75.22 -54.93
C MET A 199 -3.91 75.58 -56.37
N ASP A 200 -2.94 76.00 -57.16
CA ASP A 200 -3.00 76.32 -58.60
C ASP A 200 -3.00 75.04 -59.50
N ASP A 201 -3.68 75.03 -60.64
CA ASP A 201 -3.94 73.82 -61.47
C ASP A 201 -2.67 73.12 -61.97
N PHE A 202 -1.62 73.88 -62.29
CA PHE A 202 -0.32 73.31 -62.66
C PHE A 202 0.37 72.65 -61.45
N THR A 203 0.16 73.21 -60.25
CA THR A 203 0.62 72.63 -58.98
C THR A 203 -0.14 71.34 -58.69
N ILE A 204 -1.46 71.30 -58.96
CA ILE A 204 -2.30 70.11 -58.80
C ILE A 204 -1.81 68.95 -59.69
N MET A 205 -1.49 69.21 -60.97
CA MET A 205 -1.00 68.16 -61.87
C MET A 205 0.36 67.61 -61.43
N LYS A 206 1.29 68.50 -61.06
CA LYS A 206 2.62 68.10 -60.59
C LYS A 206 2.53 67.31 -59.28
N GLU A 207 1.67 67.74 -58.37
CA GLU A 207 1.43 67.04 -57.11
C GLU A 207 0.74 65.69 -57.34
N THR A 208 -0.20 65.61 -58.28
CA THR A 208 -0.84 64.33 -58.64
C THR A 208 0.16 63.32 -59.19
N LEU A 209 1.07 63.76 -60.08
CA LEU A 209 2.12 62.89 -60.60
C LEU A 209 3.11 62.47 -59.50
N ARG A 210 3.47 63.39 -58.59
CA ARG A 210 4.31 63.09 -57.43
C ARG A 210 3.65 62.05 -56.52
N VAL A 211 2.37 62.22 -56.22
CA VAL A 211 1.57 61.27 -55.41
C VAL A 211 1.48 59.92 -56.10
N LYS A 212 1.30 59.86 -57.43
CA LYS A 212 1.27 58.61 -58.18
C LYS A 212 2.62 57.88 -58.17
N ASP A 213 3.73 58.60 -58.29
CA ASP A 213 5.07 58.01 -58.18
C ASP A 213 5.33 57.49 -56.76
N GLU A 214 4.91 58.24 -55.73
CA GLU A 214 4.97 57.82 -54.34
C GLU A 214 4.09 56.58 -54.06
N GLU A 215 2.88 56.52 -54.61
CA GLU A 215 1.99 55.35 -54.57
C GLU A 215 2.64 54.13 -55.24
N LEU A 216 3.29 54.28 -56.39
CA LEU A 216 3.99 53.18 -57.07
C LEU A 216 5.19 52.68 -56.25
N GLN A 217 5.96 53.59 -55.65
CA GLN A 217 7.07 53.23 -54.77
C GLN A 217 6.58 52.54 -53.48
N ASN A 218 5.46 52.99 -52.93
CA ASN A 218 4.78 52.34 -51.80
C ASN A 218 4.34 50.92 -52.18
N LEU A 219 3.64 50.74 -53.29
CA LEU A 219 3.21 49.42 -53.79
C LEU A 219 4.40 48.48 -54.02
N ALA A 220 5.49 48.98 -54.59
CA ALA A 220 6.70 48.17 -54.79
C ALA A 220 7.34 47.73 -53.46
N ARG A 221 7.30 48.57 -52.42
CA ARG A 221 7.74 48.19 -51.06
C ARG A 221 6.82 47.14 -50.45
N ASP A 222 5.51 47.31 -50.59
CA ASP A 222 4.51 46.37 -50.07
C ASP A 222 4.62 44.99 -50.73
N ILE A 223 4.86 44.93 -52.04
CA ILE A 223 5.09 43.67 -52.76
C ILE A 223 6.33 42.96 -52.18
N ARG A 224 7.45 43.66 -52.01
CA ARG A 224 8.67 43.06 -51.41
C ARG A 224 8.45 42.58 -49.98
N ALA A 225 7.68 43.33 -49.19
CA ALA A 225 7.33 42.92 -47.82
C ALA A 225 6.45 41.65 -47.82
N ARG A 226 5.51 41.54 -48.77
CA ARG A 226 4.69 40.33 -48.95
C ARG A 226 5.54 39.15 -49.42
N ASP A 227 6.47 39.34 -50.35
CA ASP A 227 7.38 38.28 -50.80
C ASP A 227 8.25 37.76 -49.64
N SER A 228 8.75 38.65 -48.78
CA SER A 228 9.47 38.27 -47.56
C SER A 228 8.58 37.44 -46.63
N THR A 229 7.33 37.87 -46.43
CA THR A 229 6.36 37.15 -45.60
C THR A 229 6.04 35.77 -46.18
N ILE A 230 5.85 35.67 -47.50
CA ILE A 230 5.59 34.40 -48.18
C ILE A 230 6.77 33.45 -48.00
N LYS A 231 8.01 33.95 -48.12
CA LYS A 231 9.21 33.14 -47.90
C LYS A 231 9.30 32.61 -46.46
N GLU A 232 9.06 33.46 -45.47
CA GLU A 232 9.03 33.03 -44.05
C GLU A 232 7.92 32.01 -43.78
N LEU A 233 6.74 32.17 -44.38
CA LEU A 233 5.66 31.20 -44.26
C LEU A 233 6.01 29.86 -44.90
N ALA A 234 6.67 29.87 -46.07
CA ALA A 234 7.11 28.66 -46.74
C ALA A 234 8.16 27.89 -45.90
N GLU A 235 9.09 28.61 -45.28
CA GLU A 235 10.09 28.01 -44.38
C GLU A 235 9.43 27.37 -43.15
N LYS A 236 8.52 28.09 -42.48
CA LYS A 236 7.77 27.54 -41.33
C LYS A 236 6.91 26.33 -41.70
N LEU A 237 6.30 26.33 -42.89
CA LEU A 237 5.54 25.17 -43.38
C LEU A 237 6.45 23.97 -43.62
N SER A 238 7.66 24.18 -44.14
CA SER A 238 8.66 23.12 -44.29
C SER A 238 9.08 22.55 -42.93
N GLU A 239 9.42 23.41 -41.96
CA GLU A 239 9.76 22.97 -40.60
C GLU A 239 8.61 22.19 -39.93
N THR A 240 7.37 22.61 -40.17
CA THR A 240 6.18 21.93 -39.64
C THR A 240 6.00 20.55 -40.29
N ALA A 241 6.26 20.42 -41.59
CA ALA A 241 6.21 19.15 -42.29
C ALA A 241 7.28 18.18 -41.77
N ASP A 242 8.52 18.65 -41.62
CA ASP A 242 9.62 17.84 -41.08
C ASP A 242 9.33 17.38 -39.63
N ALA A 243 8.78 18.28 -38.81
CA ALA A 243 8.37 17.95 -37.45
C ALA A 243 7.23 16.92 -37.43
N ALA A 244 6.26 17.01 -38.35
CA ALA A 244 5.17 16.05 -38.46
C ALA A 244 5.66 14.66 -38.88
N ASP A 245 6.58 14.59 -39.85
CA ASP A 245 7.19 13.33 -40.29
C ASP A 245 8.03 12.68 -39.19
N ALA A 246 8.77 13.47 -38.42
CA ALA A 246 9.50 12.99 -37.25
C ALA A 246 8.55 12.45 -36.17
N ALA A 247 7.44 13.14 -35.90
CA ALA A 247 6.43 12.69 -34.94
C ALA A 247 5.74 11.39 -35.40
N ALA A 248 5.39 11.28 -36.68
CA ALA A 248 4.80 10.07 -37.25
C ALA A 248 5.76 8.87 -37.15
N SER A 249 7.03 9.08 -37.47
CA SER A 249 8.07 8.05 -37.34
C SER A 249 8.24 7.58 -35.90
N ALA A 250 8.28 8.52 -34.95
CA ALA A 250 8.35 8.20 -33.52
C ALA A 250 7.11 7.43 -33.03
N ALA A 251 5.91 7.83 -33.49
CA ALA A 251 4.67 7.14 -33.15
C ALA A 251 4.66 5.68 -33.64
N HIS A 252 5.12 5.42 -34.88
CA HIS A 252 5.25 4.07 -35.42
C HIS A 252 6.25 3.21 -34.63
N MET A 253 7.40 3.77 -34.27
CA MET A 253 8.38 3.07 -33.43
C MET A 253 7.80 2.72 -32.05
N MET A 254 7.07 3.65 -31.43
CA MET A 254 6.43 3.41 -30.13
C MET A 254 5.34 2.34 -30.21
N ASP A 255 4.54 2.34 -31.28
CA ASP A 255 3.51 1.33 -31.48
C ASP A 255 4.10 -0.07 -31.68
N GLU A 256 5.20 -0.18 -32.42
CA GLU A 256 5.92 -1.43 -32.58
C GLU A 256 6.48 -1.96 -31.25
N GLN A 257 7.10 -1.09 -30.44
CA GLN A 257 7.55 -1.47 -29.10
C GLN A 257 6.39 -1.89 -28.19
N ARG A 258 5.25 -1.19 -28.27
CA ARG A 258 4.03 -1.55 -27.54
C ARG A 258 3.53 -2.94 -27.95
N ARG A 259 3.55 -3.24 -29.24
CA ARG A 259 3.12 -4.55 -29.79
C ARG A 259 4.01 -5.68 -29.28
N ILE A 260 5.33 -5.49 -29.30
CA ILE A 260 6.31 -6.46 -28.76
C ILE A 260 6.08 -6.67 -27.26
N ALA A 261 5.97 -5.60 -26.48
CA ALA A 261 5.73 -5.68 -25.05
C ALA A 261 4.41 -6.40 -24.71
N SER A 262 3.35 -6.15 -25.48
CA SER A 262 2.06 -6.80 -25.30
C SER A 262 2.13 -8.31 -25.56
N ALA A 263 2.84 -8.73 -26.60
CA ALA A 263 3.06 -10.15 -26.90
C ALA A 263 3.85 -10.86 -25.79
N GLU A 264 4.85 -10.20 -25.20
CA GLU A 264 5.63 -10.76 -24.10
C GLU A 264 4.78 -10.86 -22.81
N ILE A 265 3.94 -9.86 -22.52
CA ILE A 265 2.99 -9.91 -21.40
C ILE A 265 2.02 -11.09 -21.57
N GLU A 266 1.48 -11.31 -22.76
CA GLU A 266 0.57 -12.43 -23.03
C GLU A 266 1.28 -13.78 -22.83
N ARG A 267 2.52 -13.90 -23.31
CA ARG A 267 3.35 -15.10 -23.13
C ARG A 267 3.60 -15.39 -21.65
N LEU A 268 4.03 -14.38 -20.89
CA LEU A 268 4.27 -14.50 -19.45
C LEU A 268 3.00 -14.85 -18.68
N THR A 269 1.86 -14.27 -19.07
CA THR A 269 0.56 -14.57 -18.46
C THR A 269 0.20 -16.05 -18.64
N LYS A 270 0.30 -16.59 -19.87
CA LYS A 270 0.05 -18.01 -20.15
C LYS A 270 0.99 -18.93 -19.38
N ASP A 271 2.27 -18.57 -19.24
CA ASP A 271 3.24 -19.36 -18.47
C ASP A 271 2.92 -19.34 -16.96
N CYS A 272 2.50 -18.19 -16.42
CA CYS A 272 2.03 -18.05 -15.04
C CYS A 272 0.77 -18.89 -14.78
N GLU A 273 -0.21 -18.87 -15.69
CA GLU A 273 -1.43 -19.68 -15.60
C GLU A 273 -1.12 -21.18 -15.59
N LYS A 274 -0.24 -21.65 -16.49
CA LYS A 274 0.20 -23.06 -16.51
C LYS A 274 0.88 -23.48 -15.21
N LYS A 275 1.74 -22.63 -14.66
CA LYS A 275 2.40 -22.88 -13.36
C LYS A 275 1.39 -22.94 -12.21
N LEU A 276 0.43 -22.01 -12.21
CA LEU A 276 -0.63 -21.96 -11.21
C LEU A 276 -1.49 -23.22 -11.25
N GLU A 277 -1.85 -23.71 -12.44
CA GLU A 277 -2.62 -24.95 -12.59
C GLU A 277 -1.83 -26.18 -12.15
N SER A 278 -0.54 -26.24 -12.47
CA SER A 278 0.35 -27.31 -11.97
C SER A 278 0.45 -27.31 -10.44
N LEU A 279 0.55 -26.14 -9.81
CA LEU A 279 0.60 -26.02 -8.36
C LEU A 279 -0.72 -26.40 -7.70
N LYS A 280 -1.86 -26.02 -8.28
CA LYS A 280 -3.19 -26.46 -7.81
C LYS A 280 -3.32 -27.98 -7.82
N MET A 281 -2.89 -28.63 -8.90
CA MET A 281 -2.93 -30.10 -8.98
C MET A 281 -2.06 -30.77 -7.92
N LYS A 282 -0.85 -30.24 -7.67
CA LYS A 282 0.04 -30.73 -6.59
C LYS A 282 -0.55 -30.50 -5.20
N LEU A 283 -1.21 -29.37 -4.99
CA LEU A 283 -1.88 -29.07 -3.73
C LEU A 283 -2.99 -30.10 -3.47
N LYS A 284 -3.85 -30.33 -4.46
CA LYS A 284 -4.92 -31.33 -4.36
C LYS A 284 -4.39 -32.73 -4.07
N GLU A 285 -3.32 -33.15 -4.77
CA GLU A 285 -2.67 -34.43 -4.50
C GLU A 285 -2.12 -34.51 -3.07
N SER A 286 -1.59 -33.41 -2.54
CA SER A 286 -1.12 -33.36 -1.15
C SER A 286 -2.25 -33.38 -0.13
N GLU A 287 -3.38 -32.73 -0.42
CA GLU A 287 -4.58 -32.75 0.42
C GLU A 287 -5.17 -34.17 0.49
N ASP A 288 -5.24 -34.87 -0.65
CA ASP A 288 -5.70 -36.27 -0.71
C ASP A 288 -4.77 -37.20 0.10
N LYS A 289 -3.45 -37.00 0.04
CA LYS A 289 -2.48 -37.74 0.87
C LYS A 289 -2.66 -37.48 2.36
N VAL A 290 -2.90 -36.22 2.76
CA VAL A 290 -3.16 -35.86 4.16
C VAL A 290 -4.46 -36.50 4.65
N ALA A 291 -5.51 -36.52 3.83
CA ALA A 291 -6.76 -37.18 4.17
C ALA A 291 -6.57 -38.70 4.37
N ALA A 292 -5.82 -39.37 3.49
CA ALA A 292 -5.50 -40.79 3.62
C ALA A 292 -4.72 -41.09 4.92
N LEU A 293 -3.65 -40.32 5.20
CA LEU A 293 -2.86 -40.47 6.42
C LEU A 293 -3.67 -40.19 7.68
N SER A 294 -4.60 -39.24 7.64
CA SER A 294 -5.52 -38.99 8.76
C SER A 294 -6.41 -40.20 9.02
N GLY A 295 -6.92 -40.86 7.97
CA GLY A 295 -7.71 -42.08 8.11
C GLY A 295 -6.91 -43.24 8.71
N GLU A 296 -5.68 -43.45 8.25
CA GLU A 296 -4.78 -44.47 8.81
C GLU A 296 -4.47 -44.21 10.29
N ARG A 297 -4.21 -42.96 10.66
CA ARG A 297 -3.99 -42.56 12.06
C ARG A 297 -5.20 -42.93 12.92
N ASP A 298 -6.41 -42.65 12.45
CA ASP A 298 -7.63 -42.89 13.22
C ASP A 298 -7.88 -44.39 13.43
N GLU A 299 -7.57 -45.22 12.43
CA GLU A 299 -7.64 -46.68 12.57
C GLU A 299 -6.59 -47.21 13.55
N ILE A 300 -5.34 -46.73 13.49
CA ILE A 300 -4.29 -47.09 14.45
C ILE A 300 -4.69 -46.67 15.88
N MET A 301 -5.31 -45.49 16.04
CA MET A 301 -5.81 -45.02 17.33
C MET A 301 -6.88 -45.96 17.90
N LYS A 302 -7.81 -46.41 17.05
CA LYS A 302 -8.84 -47.38 17.45
C LYS A 302 -8.26 -48.74 17.83
N GLN A 303 -7.27 -49.23 17.08
CA GLN A 303 -6.55 -50.46 17.41
C GLN A 303 -5.81 -50.33 18.75
N ARG A 304 -5.10 -49.22 18.97
CA ARG A 304 -4.42 -48.92 20.24
C ARG A 304 -5.41 -48.94 21.41
N ASP A 305 -6.55 -48.27 21.26
CA ASP A 305 -7.55 -48.19 22.33
C ASP A 305 -8.18 -49.55 22.64
N SER A 306 -8.41 -50.36 21.60
CA SER A 306 -8.91 -51.74 21.76
C SER A 306 -7.88 -52.63 22.50
N ALA A 307 -6.60 -52.55 22.12
CA ALA A 307 -5.52 -53.28 22.78
C ALA A 307 -5.33 -52.82 24.25
N LEU A 308 -5.50 -51.53 24.54
CA LEU A 308 -5.46 -51.00 25.90
C LEU A 308 -6.61 -51.54 26.76
N GLN A 309 -7.83 -51.60 26.21
CA GLN A 309 -8.98 -52.19 26.89
C GLN A 309 -8.76 -53.68 27.20
N GLU A 310 -8.27 -54.44 26.23
CA GLU A 310 -7.95 -55.86 26.42
C GLU A 310 -6.86 -56.05 27.49
N ALA A 311 -5.78 -55.27 27.44
CA ALA A 311 -4.72 -55.32 28.44
C ALA A 311 -5.23 -54.99 29.85
N GLN A 312 -6.15 -54.04 29.99
CA GLN A 312 -6.79 -53.72 31.27
C GLN A 312 -7.64 -54.88 31.79
N LEU A 313 -8.40 -55.54 30.91
CA LEU A 313 -9.21 -56.71 31.26
C LEU A 313 -8.33 -57.88 31.72
N LEU A 314 -7.27 -58.18 30.98
CA LEU A 314 -6.30 -59.23 31.35
C LEU A 314 -5.60 -58.93 32.68
N ARG A 315 -5.26 -57.66 32.95
CA ARG A 315 -4.72 -57.25 34.26
C ARG A 315 -5.71 -57.48 35.40
N SER A 316 -6.99 -57.19 35.18
CA SER A 316 -8.04 -57.44 36.18
C SER A 316 -8.21 -58.94 36.46
N GLU A 317 -8.28 -59.76 35.41
CA GLU A 317 -8.39 -61.21 35.56
C GLU A 317 -7.15 -61.84 36.21
N LEU A 318 -5.96 -61.35 35.89
CA LEU A 318 -4.73 -61.75 36.57
C LEU A 318 -4.77 -61.41 38.07
N GLY A 319 -5.29 -60.24 38.43
CA GLY A 319 -5.51 -59.84 39.82
C GLY A 319 -6.43 -60.82 40.57
N LYS A 320 -7.59 -61.14 39.97
CA LYS A 320 -8.53 -62.12 40.52
C LYS A 320 -7.92 -63.53 40.64
N ALA A 321 -7.14 -63.95 39.65
CA ALA A 321 -6.47 -65.25 39.66
C ALA A 321 -5.41 -65.34 40.77
N ARG A 322 -4.63 -64.27 40.98
CA ARG A 322 -3.66 -64.17 42.07
C ARG A 322 -4.33 -64.23 43.44
N GLU A 323 -5.44 -63.50 43.62
CA GLU A 323 -6.23 -63.55 44.86
C GLU A 323 -6.74 -64.97 45.14
N ARG A 324 -7.27 -65.65 44.13
CA ARG A 324 -7.69 -67.07 44.24
C ARG A 324 -6.53 -68.00 44.62
N SER A 325 -5.34 -67.81 44.04
CA SER A 325 -4.14 -68.59 44.38
C SER A 325 -3.80 -68.46 45.86
N VAL A 326 -3.76 -67.22 46.38
CA VAL A 326 -3.47 -66.95 47.79
C VAL A 326 -4.49 -67.62 48.73
N ILE A 327 -5.77 -67.58 48.37
CA ILE A 327 -6.84 -68.24 49.15
C ILE A 327 -6.63 -69.76 49.18
N LEU A 328 -6.31 -70.36 48.04
CA LEU A 328 -6.06 -71.80 47.91
C LEU A 328 -4.80 -72.23 48.65
N GLU A 329 -3.69 -71.49 48.51
CA GLU A 329 -2.46 -71.71 49.28
C GLU A 329 -2.74 -71.69 50.78
N ALA A 330 -3.47 -70.68 51.27
CA ALA A 330 -3.86 -70.61 52.68
C ALA A 330 -4.75 -71.79 53.11
N ALA A 331 -5.60 -72.32 52.21
CA ALA A 331 -6.42 -73.49 52.48
C ALA A 331 -5.58 -74.78 52.56
N VAL A 332 -4.60 -74.94 51.67
CA VAL A 332 -3.64 -76.07 51.68
C VAL A 332 -2.84 -76.07 52.97
N VAL A 333 -2.24 -74.92 53.35
CA VAL A 333 -1.48 -74.81 54.60
C VAL A 333 -2.33 -75.20 55.82
N ARG A 334 -3.60 -74.76 55.87
CA ARG A 334 -4.53 -75.17 56.95
C ARG A 334 -4.84 -76.67 56.93
N ALA A 335 -4.95 -77.29 55.75
CA ALA A 335 -5.19 -78.72 55.62
C ALA A 335 -3.96 -79.55 56.02
N GLU A 336 -2.77 -79.13 55.61
CA GLU A 336 -1.49 -79.72 56.01
C GLU A 336 -1.28 -79.63 57.52
N GLU A 337 -1.59 -78.48 58.14
CA GLU A 337 -1.53 -78.32 59.60
C GLU A 337 -2.47 -79.29 60.31
N LYS A 338 -3.73 -79.40 59.85
CA LYS A 338 -4.70 -80.35 60.41
C LYS A 338 -4.23 -81.80 60.27
N ALA A 339 -3.66 -82.17 59.12
CA ALA A 339 -3.11 -83.50 58.89
C ALA A 339 -1.94 -83.78 59.85
N ARG A 340 -1.03 -82.82 60.04
CA ARG A 340 0.10 -82.93 60.98
C ARG A 340 -0.36 -83.12 62.42
N VAL A 341 -1.36 -82.36 62.86
CA VAL A 341 -1.97 -82.51 64.19
C VAL A 341 -2.61 -83.89 64.35
N ALA A 342 -3.39 -84.34 63.37
CA ALA A 342 -4.02 -85.67 63.40
C ALA A 342 -2.99 -86.81 63.42
N GLU A 343 -1.89 -86.67 62.68
CA GLU A 343 -0.78 -87.63 62.69
C GLU A 343 -0.06 -87.64 64.04
N ALA A 344 0.19 -86.47 64.65
CA ALA A 344 0.76 -86.37 65.99
C ALA A 344 -0.14 -87.03 67.05
N ASP A 345 -1.46 -86.82 66.97
CA ASP A 345 -2.46 -87.46 67.84
C ASP A 345 -2.54 -88.98 67.63
N ALA A 346 -2.44 -89.46 66.38
CA ALA A 346 -2.40 -90.89 66.10
C ALA A 346 -1.12 -91.54 66.66
N ASN A 347 0.02 -90.86 66.51
CA ASN A 347 1.30 -91.32 67.03
C ASN A 347 1.35 -91.33 68.56
N SER A 348 0.75 -90.34 69.24
CA SER A 348 0.65 -90.33 70.70
C SER A 348 -0.19 -91.51 71.21
N ARG A 349 -1.38 -91.74 70.61
CA ARG A 349 -2.22 -92.91 70.93
C ARG A 349 -1.49 -94.23 70.69
N LYS A 350 -0.74 -94.35 69.59
CA LYS A 350 0.07 -95.54 69.30
C LYS A 350 1.13 -95.77 70.36
N ARG A 351 1.82 -94.72 70.83
CA ARG A 351 2.79 -94.81 71.93
C ARG A 351 2.12 -95.23 73.24
N GLU A 352 0.97 -94.66 73.58
CA GLU A 352 0.20 -95.07 74.78
C GLU A 352 -0.20 -96.55 74.73
N VAL A 353 -0.67 -97.03 73.57
CA VAL A 353 -1.00 -98.46 73.39
C VAL A 353 0.25 -99.32 73.52
N GLN A 354 1.36 -98.93 72.90
CA GLN A 354 2.63 -99.66 72.98
C GLN A 354 3.20 -99.68 74.41
N GLU A 355 3.08 -98.60 75.17
CA GLU A 355 3.44 -98.54 76.58
C GLU A 355 2.55 -99.47 77.41
N LYS A 356 1.23 -99.47 77.21
CA LYS A 356 0.29 -100.39 77.86
C LYS A 356 0.60 -101.86 77.53
N GLU A 357 0.87 -102.17 76.26
CA GLU A 357 1.28 -103.52 75.85
C GLU A 357 2.60 -103.93 76.50
N SER A 358 3.59 -103.03 76.58
CA SER A 358 4.86 -103.31 77.24
C SER A 358 4.69 -103.54 78.75
N ALA A 359 3.81 -102.76 79.40
CA ALA A 359 3.46 -102.93 80.80
C ALA A 359 2.75 -104.26 81.06
N ALA A 360 1.76 -104.61 80.23
CA ALA A 360 1.06 -105.90 80.31
C ALA A 360 2.00 -107.09 80.02
N ALA A 361 2.93 -106.95 79.08
CA ALA A 361 3.94 -107.98 78.80
C ALA A 361 4.90 -108.18 79.98
N LYS A 362 5.31 -107.08 80.64
CA LYS A 362 6.13 -107.12 81.85
C LYS A 362 5.38 -107.78 83.00
N GLU A 363 4.12 -107.40 83.24
CA GLU A 363 3.25 -108.01 84.25
C GLU A 363 3.06 -109.51 83.98
N LYS A 364 2.82 -109.91 82.73
CA LYS A 364 2.78 -111.33 82.33
C LYS A 364 4.10 -112.05 82.63
N GLN A 365 5.25 -111.41 82.40
CA GLN A 365 6.56 -112.00 82.68
C GLN A 365 6.82 -112.14 84.19
N GLU A 366 6.41 -111.17 84.99
CA GLU A 366 6.43 -111.22 86.46
C GLU A 366 5.52 -112.33 86.99
N LEU A 367 4.30 -112.45 86.47
CA LEU A 367 3.38 -113.54 86.79
C LEU A 367 3.92 -114.90 86.38
N LEU A 368 4.54 -115.03 85.21
CA LEU A 368 5.22 -116.26 84.79
C LEU A 368 6.37 -116.61 85.72
N ALA A 369 7.19 -115.63 86.12
CA ALA A 369 8.26 -115.84 87.09
C ALA A 369 7.71 -116.30 88.45
N TYR A 370 6.60 -115.72 88.89
CA TYR A 370 5.89 -116.11 90.10
C TYR A 370 5.34 -117.54 90.02
N VAL A 371 4.68 -117.90 88.90
CA VAL A 371 4.21 -119.27 88.64
C VAL A 371 5.37 -120.27 88.63
N ASN A 372 6.48 -119.92 87.97
CA ASN A 372 7.68 -120.77 87.96
C ASN A 372 8.25 -120.96 89.37
N MET A 373 8.26 -119.91 90.20
CA MET A 373 8.67 -120.01 91.61
C MET A 373 7.74 -120.93 92.41
N LEU A 374 6.42 -120.82 92.22
CA LEU A 374 5.43 -121.71 92.84
C LEU A 374 5.59 -123.17 92.36
N GLN A 375 5.85 -123.39 91.07
CA GLN A 375 6.18 -124.71 90.52
C GLN A 375 7.47 -125.27 91.14
N ALA A 376 8.51 -124.46 91.31
CA ALA A 376 9.74 -124.87 91.98
C ALA A 376 9.53 -125.18 93.48
N GLN A 377 8.63 -124.45 94.16
CA GLN A 377 8.21 -124.78 95.53
C GLN A 377 7.44 -126.10 95.58
N LEU A 378 6.51 -126.34 94.65
CA LEU A 378 5.79 -127.62 94.53
C LEU A 378 6.74 -128.79 94.25
N GLN A 379 7.75 -128.60 93.38
CA GLN A 379 8.78 -129.61 93.13
C GLN A 379 9.67 -129.91 94.36
N ARG A 380 9.80 -128.99 95.32
CA ARG A 380 10.46 -129.24 96.63
C ARG A 380 9.58 -129.98 97.64
N PHE A 381 8.28 -130.11 97.39
CA PHE A 381 7.36 -130.93 98.18
C PHE A 381 7.08 -132.31 97.55
N THR A 382 7.53 -132.54 96.32
CA THR A 382 7.59 -133.88 95.72
C THR A 382 9.01 -134.42 95.73
N VAL A 383 9.32 -135.08 96.86
CA VAL A 383 10.41 -136.04 97.17
C VAL A 383 11.78 -135.45 97.49
#